data_AF-A0A853AIT3-F1
#
_entry.id   AF-A0A853AIT3-F1
#
_cell.length_a   1.000
_cell.length_b   1.000
_cell.length_c   1.000
_cell.angle_alpha   90.00
_cell.angle_beta   90.00
_cell.angle_gamma   90.00
#
_symmetry.space_group_name_H-M   'P 1'
#
loop_
_entity.id
_entity.type
_entity.pdbx_description
1 polymer ?
#
loop_
_entity_poly.entity_id
_entity_poly.type
_entity_poly.pdbx_seq_one_letter_code
_entity_poly.pdbx_strand_id
1 'polypeptide(L)' 'MTARELVDEMERRWEELIALRASPDMYGSESLDGQLAELELWLLRAQRMVTGGVRAA' A
#
# COMPACT_ATOMS: atom_id res chain seq x y z
N MET A 1 -3.17 17.57 3.63
CA MET A 1 -2.81 16.23 3.12
C MET A 1 -2.78 16.29 1.59
N THR A 2 -1.60 16.14 1.01
CA THR A 2 -1.35 16.07 -0.43
C THR A 2 -1.46 14.62 -0.92
N ALA A 3 -1.52 14.42 -2.24
CA ALA A 3 -1.51 13.08 -2.83
C ALA A 3 -0.22 12.31 -2.47
N ARG A 4 0.92 12.99 -2.34
CA ARG A 4 2.18 12.38 -1.93
C ARG A 4 2.16 11.96 -0.46
N GLU A 5 1.70 12.84 0.43
CA GLU A 5 1.55 12.51 1.86
C GLU A 5 0.60 11.32 2.08
N LEU A 6 -0.45 11.19 1.26
CA LEU A 6 -1.35 10.04 1.31
C LEU A 6 -0.66 8.75 0.85
N VAL A 7 0.14 8.79 -0.21
CA VAL A 7 0.92 7.62 -0.68
C VAL A 7 1.91 7.19 0.39
N ASP A 8 2.66 8.13 0.97
CA ASP A 8 3.65 7.85 2.01
C ASP A 8 2.99 7.20 3.25
N GLU A 9 1.80 7.68 3.67
CA GLU A 9 1.05 7.05 4.77
C GLU A 9 0.56 5.65 4.42
N MET A 10 0.12 5.42 3.18
CA MET A 10 -0.33 4.09 2.73
C MET A 10 0.83 3.10 2.58
N GLU A 11 2.02 3.55 2.19
CA GLU A 11 3.25 2.75 2.22
C GLU A 11 3.62 2.36 3.65
N ARG A 12 3.50 3.28 4.62
CA ARG A 12 3.69 2.96 6.04
C ARG A 12 2.68 1.91 6.53
N ARG A 13 1.42 2.00 6.11
CA ARG A 13 0.39 1.00 6.44
C ARG A 13 0.65 -0.35 5.81
N TRP A 14 1.19 -0.38 4.59
CA TRP A 14 1.62 -1.60 3.95
C TRP A 14 2.68 -2.33 4.79
N GLU A 15 3.71 -1.61 5.24
CA GLU A 15 4.77 -2.17 6.09
C GLU A 15 4.21 -2.75 7.40
N GLU A 16 3.29 -2.04 8.06
CA GLU A 16 2.61 -2.51 9.27
C GLU A 16 1.84 -3.82 9.02
N LEU A 17 1.10 -3.92 7.91
CA LEU A 17 0.32 -5.11 7.57
C LEU A 17 1.20 -6.31 7.19
N ILE A 18 2.32 -6.08 6.49
CA ILE A 18 3.30 -7.13 6.18
C ILE A 18 3.95 -7.66 7.46
N ALA A 19 4.29 -6.77 8.40
CA ALA A 19 4.82 -7.18 9.71
C ALA A 19 3.80 -8.01 10.49
N LEU A 20 2.51 -7.62 10.47
CA LEU A 20 1.43 -8.39 11.07
C LEU A 20 1.26 -9.76 10.40
N ARG A 21 1.37 -9.85 9.07
CA ARG A 21 1.26 -11.13 8.34
C ARG A 21 2.37 -12.12 8.71
N ALA A 22 3.55 -11.62 9.08
CA ALA A 22 4.64 -12.43 9.56
C ALA A 22 4.46 -12.90 11.03
N SER A 23 3.46 -12.38 11.75
CA SER A 23 3.13 -12.83 13.10
C SER A 23 2.56 -14.26 13.06
N PRO A 24 3.00 -15.16 13.96
CA PRO A 24 2.46 -16.51 14.07
C PRO A 24 0.94 -16.56 14.23
N ASP A 25 0.36 -15.58 14.92
CA ASP A 25 -1.08 -15.52 15.21
C ASP A 25 -1.93 -15.13 13.99
N MET A 26 -1.30 -14.55 12.96
CA MET A 26 -1.96 -14.02 11.77
C MET A 26 -1.56 -14.77 10.49
N TYR A 27 -0.71 -15.79 10.59
CA TYR A 27 -0.23 -16.57 9.45
C TYR A 27 -1.40 -17.23 8.71
N GLY A 28 -1.57 -16.91 7.43
CA GLY A 28 -2.65 -17.46 6.60
C GLY A 28 -4.03 -16.83 6.81
N SER A 29 -4.11 -15.64 7.44
CA SER A 29 -5.38 -14.90 7.53
C SER A 29 -5.83 -14.38 6.16
N GLU A 30 -6.88 -14.98 5.60
CA GLU A 30 -7.48 -14.56 4.32
C GLU A 30 -7.90 -13.08 4.31
N SER A 31 -8.37 -12.57 5.45
CA SER A 31 -8.75 -11.16 5.61
C SER A 31 -7.54 -10.24 5.48
N LEU A 32 -6.42 -10.60 6.11
CA LEU A 32 -5.18 -9.83 6.03
C LEU A 32 -4.56 -9.90 4.63
N ASP A 33 -4.57 -11.08 4.01
CA ASP A 33 -4.10 -11.25 2.64
C ASP A 33 -4.94 -10.45 1.64
N GLY A 34 -6.26 -10.38 1.85
CA GLY A 34 -7.17 -9.53 1.05
C GLY A 34 -6.87 -8.03 1.21
N GLN A 35 -6.69 -7.56 2.45
CA GLN A 35 -6.34 -6.16 2.73
C GLN A 35 -5.00 -5.77 2.10
N LEU A 36 -4.02 -6.65 2.16
CA LEU A 36 -2.75 -6.47 1.46
C LEU A 36 -2.98 -6.40 -0.06
N ALA A 37 -3.65 -7.37 -0.67
CA ALA A 37 -3.87 -7.36 -2.12
C ALA A 37 -4.58 -6.07 -2.61
N GLU A 38 -5.58 -5.58 -1.87
CA GLU A 38 -6.26 -4.33 -2.19
C GLU A 38 -5.34 -3.11 -2.08
N LEU A 39 -4.54 -3.04 -1.01
CA LEU A 39 -3.60 -1.94 -0.77
C LEU A 39 -2.47 -1.93 -1.81
N GLU A 40 -1.97 -3.10 -2.22
CA GLU A 40 -0.95 -3.24 -3.27
C GLU A 40 -1.45 -2.63 -4.59
N LEU A 41 -2.65 -3.03 -5.01
CA LEU A 41 -3.27 -2.55 -6.24
C LEU A 41 -3.56 -1.05 -6.18
N TRP A 42 -3.93 -0.53 -5.01
CA TRP A 42 -4.12 0.90 -4.80
C TRP A 42 -2.79 1.66 -4.93
N LEU A 43 -1.73 1.21 -4.26
CA LEU A 43 -0.40 1.83 -4.30
C LEU A 43 0.18 1.84 -5.71
N LEU A 44 0.07 0.74 -6.45
CA LEU A 44 0.51 0.66 -7.85
C LEU A 44 -0.21 1.69 -8.75
N ARG A 45 -1.50 1.93 -8.52
CA ARG A 45 -2.26 2.96 -9.25
C ARG A 45 -1.86 4.37 -8.81
N ALA A 46 -1.70 4.60 -7.50
CA ALA A 46 -1.34 5.88 -6.95
C ALA A 46 0.06 6.33 -7.40
N GLN A 47 1.04 5.42 -7.38
CA GLN A 47 2.39 5.68 -7.86
C GLN A 47 2.40 6.06 -9.34
N ARG A 48 1.60 5.42 -10.19
CA ARG A 48 1.45 5.82 -11.61
C ARG A 48 0.90 7.23 -11.79
N MET A 49 -0.04 7.66 -10.95
CA MET A 49 -0.58 9.03 -11.01
C MET A 49 0.46 10.06 -10.55
N VAL A 50 1.20 9.74 -9.48
CA VAL A 50 2.22 10.63 -8.92
C VAL A 50 3.48 10.71 -9.81
N THR A 51 3.90 9.61 -10.44
CA THR A 51 5.07 9.60 -11.35
C THR A 51 4.72 9.96 -12.80
N GLY A 52 3.52 9.63 -13.28
CA GLY A 52 3.03 9.96 -14.62
C GLY A 52 2.79 11.45 -14.84
N GLY A 53 2.58 12.22 -13.77
CA GLY A 53 2.46 13.69 -13.83
C GLY A 53 3.78 14.43 -14.11
N VAL A 54 4.94 13.75 -14.06
CA VAL A 54 6.26 14.38 -14.23
C VAL A 54 6.71 14.45 -15.70
N ARG A 55 6.08 13.70 -16.61
CA ARG A 55 6.55 13.56 -18.02
C ARG A 55 5.82 14.42 -19.05
N ALA A 56 4.89 15.27 -18.64
CA ALA A 56 4.11 16.13 -19.55
C ALA A 56 4.32 17.62 -19.25
N ALA A 57 5.58 18.06 -19.22
CA ALA A 57 5.97 19.47 -19.21
C ALA A 57 7.16 19.68 -20.16
#